data_AF-A0A3D0VGP5-F1
#
_entry.id   AF-A0A3D0VGP5-F1
#
_cell.length_a   1.000
_cell.length_b   1.000
_cell.length_c   1.000
_cell.angle_alpha   90.00
_cell.angle_beta   90.00
_cell.angle_gamma   90.00
#
_symmetry.space_group_name_H-M   'P 1'
#
loop_
_entity.id
_entity.type
_entity.pdbx_description
1 polymer ?
#
loop_
_entity_poly.entity_id
_entity_poly.type
_entity_poly.pdbx_seq_one_letter_code
_entity_poly.pdbx_strand_id
1 'polypeptide(L)'
;MFKIDAPSLAKASGGLLQHVNVIPGAGHQLFVPTKYELVLDGHNRDVPVEGGAITAPVLTEGATAATGGTFAAGTFFWKVTAVTGYGETDGSNEITATLVATGTQAMSWADVAGAQLFRVYRGIAAGAEDTLVTTLPAGTLSFIDTGAAGTPGTVPTVSRAGNVPAGVKTFDMLGTNTTALFQTYRGLDAPVLLGQDAEALVKDAYDRGEDWAVERKLQTLVLNPAAVDLTPVPGTPVTSFRYALGLLEQYARDTSTFAPLISGNALALLLVEQALDWKAPNIQTILGTTAALAGGYGTAGPGALTAPAGSAWLYITGQINIWKGPSEVSPAMDYHTNRAIALAESSYAASVESFTAAVLVGTI
;
A
#
# COMPACT_ATOMS: atom_id res chain seq x y z
N MET A 1 -49.45 -30.83 16.88
CA MET A 1 -48.27 -29.94 16.92
C MET A 1 -48.58 -28.77 16.00
N PHE A 2 -48.99 -27.63 16.54
CA PHE A 2 -49.27 -26.44 15.73
C PHE A 2 -47.91 -25.83 15.33
N LYS A 3 -47.52 -25.96 14.06
CA LYS A 3 -46.44 -25.15 13.49
C LYS A 3 -46.97 -23.72 13.40
N ILE A 4 -46.48 -22.84 14.26
CA ILE A 4 -46.59 -21.40 14.01
C ILE A 4 -45.55 -21.13 12.92
N ASP A 5 -45.99 -21.11 11.67
CA ASP A 5 -45.16 -20.63 10.57
C ASP A 5 -44.96 -19.13 10.80
N ALA A 6 -43.85 -18.78 11.45
CA ALA A 6 -43.43 -17.39 11.55
C ALA A 6 -43.31 -16.86 10.10
N PRO A 7 -43.96 -15.73 9.76
CA PRO A 7 -43.87 -15.19 8.41
C PRO A 7 -42.39 -15.00 8.07
N SER A 8 -41.97 -15.50 6.90
CA SER A 8 -40.60 -15.35 6.43
C SER A 8 -40.29 -13.86 6.29
N LEU A 9 -39.48 -13.33 7.21
CA LEU A 9 -38.95 -11.98 7.08
C LEU A 9 -38.01 -11.96 5.87
N ALA A 10 -38.41 -11.26 4.82
CA ALA A 10 -37.63 -11.12 3.60
C ALA A 10 -36.30 -10.39 3.89
N LYS A 11 -35.22 -10.81 3.23
CA LYS A 11 -33.98 -10.00 3.18
C LYS A 11 -34.33 -8.63 2.57
N ALA A 12 -33.77 -7.56 3.13
CA ALA A 12 -33.95 -6.23 2.56
C ALA A 12 -33.39 -6.22 1.13
N SER A 13 -34.25 -5.95 0.15
CA SER A 13 -33.85 -5.81 -1.26
C SER A 13 -32.99 -4.55 -1.44
N GLY A 14 -31.87 -4.65 -2.17
CA GLY A 14 -31.00 -3.50 -2.48
C GLY A 14 -29.85 -3.25 -1.50
N GLY A 15 -29.51 -4.24 -0.66
CA GLY A 15 -28.38 -4.17 0.28
C GLY A 15 -27.02 -4.01 -0.43
N LEU A 16 -26.04 -3.42 0.25
CA LEU A 16 -24.71 -3.14 -0.31
C LEU A 16 -24.05 -4.40 -0.87
N LEU A 17 -24.25 -5.54 -0.20
CA LEU A 17 -23.64 -6.81 -0.61
C LEU A 17 -24.08 -7.30 -2.01
N GLN A 18 -25.16 -6.76 -2.57
CA GLN A 18 -25.59 -7.06 -3.94
C GLN A 18 -24.80 -6.30 -5.01
N HIS A 19 -24.08 -5.24 -4.61
CA HIS A 19 -23.35 -4.33 -5.49
C HIS A 19 -21.83 -4.42 -5.33
N VAL A 20 -21.35 -5.30 -4.43
CA VAL A 20 -19.92 -5.53 -4.16
C VAL A 20 -19.50 -6.91 -4.64
N ASN A 21 -18.19 -7.08 -4.85
CA ASN A 21 -17.64 -8.35 -5.26
C ASN A 21 -17.43 -9.25 -4.03
N VAL A 22 -18.37 -10.16 -3.78
CA VAL A 22 -18.26 -11.15 -2.70
C VAL A 22 -17.57 -12.41 -3.23
N ILE A 23 -16.35 -12.65 -2.76
CA ILE A 23 -15.51 -13.77 -3.18
C ILE A 23 -15.61 -14.88 -2.13
N PRO A 24 -16.23 -16.04 -2.44
CA PRO A 24 -16.25 -17.17 -1.52
C PRO A 24 -14.85 -17.77 -1.40
N GLY A 25 -14.35 -17.92 -0.16
CA GLY A 25 -13.10 -18.61 0.12
C GLY A 25 -13.25 -20.11 -0.13
N ALA A 26 -12.69 -20.62 -1.23
CA ALA A 26 -12.61 -22.05 -1.47
C ALA A 26 -11.56 -22.69 -0.54
N GLY A 27 -11.96 -23.13 0.65
CA GLY A 27 -11.14 -23.98 1.54
C GLY A 27 -9.89 -23.35 2.16
N HIS A 28 -9.53 -22.12 1.81
CA HIS A 28 -8.47 -21.39 2.50
C HIS A 28 -9.04 -20.77 3.77
N GLN A 29 -8.60 -21.28 4.93
CA GLN A 29 -8.83 -20.60 6.20
C GLN A 29 -8.25 -19.19 6.10
N LEU A 30 -9.13 -18.19 6.03
CA LEU A 30 -8.75 -16.80 6.25
C LEU A 30 -8.30 -16.70 7.72
N PHE A 31 -7.00 -16.89 7.94
CA PHE A 31 -6.26 -16.63 9.17
C PHE A 31 -7.00 -16.94 10.48
N VAL A 32 -6.81 -18.16 11.00
CA VAL A 32 -7.00 -18.42 12.43
C VAL A 32 -5.85 -17.71 13.18
N PRO A 33 -6.11 -16.81 14.14
CA PRO A 33 -5.06 -16.11 14.87
C PRO A 33 -4.48 -17.03 15.96
N THR A 34 -3.81 -18.12 15.57
CA THR A 34 -2.90 -18.85 16.46
C THR A 34 -1.73 -19.41 15.68
N LYS A 35 -0.53 -18.90 16.02
CA LYS A 35 0.81 -19.34 15.61
C LYS A 35 1.01 -19.49 14.10
N TYR A 36 1.45 -18.42 13.45
CA TYR A 36 2.75 -18.30 12.77
C TYR A 36 2.89 -16.82 12.40
N GLU A 37 3.91 -16.16 12.95
CA GLU A 37 4.29 -14.80 12.56
C GLU A 37 4.90 -14.90 11.16
N LEU A 38 4.07 -14.69 10.14
CA LEU A 38 4.61 -14.29 8.84
C LEU A 38 5.01 -12.83 9.01
N VAL A 39 6.29 -12.62 9.32
CA VAL A 39 6.91 -11.30 9.21
C VAL A 39 6.87 -10.94 7.73
N LEU A 40 5.78 -10.32 7.30
CA LEU A 40 5.80 -9.41 6.17
C LEU A 40 6.57 -8.19 6.67
N ASP A 41 7.89 -8.29 6.71
CA ASP A 41 8.72 -7.10 6.77
C ASP A 41 8.29 -6.28 5.56
N GLY A 42 7.63 -5.15 5.82
CA GLY A 42 7.10 -4.20 4.85
C GLY A 42 8.20 -3.52 4.04
N HIS A 43 9.21 -4.28 3.64
CA HIS A 43 10.14 -3.93 2.62
C HIS A 43 9.49 -4.35 1.32
N ASN A 44 8.98 -3.35 0.59
CA ASN A 44 8.90 -3.44 -0.85
C ASN A 44 10.15 -4.19 -1.32
N ARG A 45 9.97 -5.38 -1.90
CA ARG A 45 11.04 -5.92 -2.73
C ARG A 45 11.12 -4.97 -3.89
N ASP A 46 12.02 -3.99 -3.78
CA ASP A 46 12.53 -3.25 -4.91
C ASP A 46 12.94 -4.32 -5.92
N VAL A 47 12.12 -4.50 -6.96
CA VAL A 47 12.57 -5.20 -8.15
C VAL A 47 13.67 -4.30 -8.69
N PRO A 48 14.95 -4.71 -8.66
CA PRO A 48 16.00 -3.88 -9.18
C PRO A 48 15.73 -3.77 -10.68
N VAL A 49 15.12 -2.67 -11.10
CA VAL A 49 15.25 -2.23 -12.47
C VAL A 49 16.73 -1.91 -12.56
N GLU A 50 17.48 -2.66 -13.37
CA GLU A 50 18.88 -2.35 -13.64
C GLU A 50 18.94 -0.88 -14.09
N GLY A 51 19.25 0.01 -13.16
CA GLY A 51 19.57 1.39 -13.47
C GLY A 51 20.73 1.33 -14.43
N GLY A 52 20.60 1.99 -15.59
CA GLY A 52 21.61 1.93 -16.65
C GLY A 52 23.00 2.10 -16.04
N ALA A 53 23.83 1.07 -16.22
CA ALA A 53 25.14 1.00 -15.59
C ALA A 53 25.94 2.27 -15.93
N ILE A 54 26.42 2.96 -14.90
CA ILE A 54 27.33 4.08 -15.10
C ILE A 54 28.68 3.50 -15.49
N THR A 55 29.24 3.97 -16.60
CA THR A 55 30.55 3.56 -17.09
C THR A 55 31.65 4.11 -16.19
N ALA A 56 32.66 3.29 -15.90
CA ALA A 56 33.87 3.73 -15.22
C ALA A 56 34.51 4.95 -15.92
N PRO A 57 35.21 5.83 -15.18
CA PRO A 57 36.03 6.88 -15.76
C PRO A 57 37.06 6.31 -16.73
N VAL A 58 37.43 7.09 -17.75
CA VAL A 58 38.61 6.80 -18.58
C VAL A 58 39.77 7.66 -18.06
N LEU A 59 40.79 7.01 -17.52
CA LEU A 59 41.95 7.64 -16.93
C LEU A 59 43.01 7.92 -18.00
N THR A 60 43.47 9.16 -18.06
CA THR A 60 44.50 9.63 -18.98
C THR A 60 45.79 9.93 -18.20
N GLU A 61 46.90 9.38 -18.69
CA GLU A 61 48.22 9.64 -18.13
C GLU A 61 48.68 11.07 -18.47
N GLY A 62 49.11 11.82 -17.46
CA GLY A 62 49.70 13.14 -17.59
C GLY A 62 51.23 13.11 -17.50
N ALA A 63 51.83 14.31 -17.43
CA ALA A 63 53.28 14.44 -17.32
C ALA A 63 53.80 13.91 -15.98
N THR A 64 54.89 13.13 -16.05
CA THR A 64 55.69 12.76 -14.89
C THR A 64 56.70 13.85 -14.57
N ALA A 65 56.82 14.25 -13.30
CA ALA A 65 57.91 15.12 -12.84
C ALA A 65 58.95 14.33 -12.05
N ALA A 66 60.22 14.70 -12.19
CA ALA A 66 61.34 14.05 -11.48
C ALA A 66 61.51 14.53 -10.03
N THR A 67 60.83 15.61 -9.65
CA THR A 67 60.93 16.24 -8.31
C THR A 67 59.55 16.76 -7.86
N GLY A 68 59.42 17.09 -6.58
CA GLY A 68 58.20 17.70 -6.01
C GLY A 68 57.28 16.74 -5.26
N GLY A 69 57.64 15.46 -5.14
CA GLY A 69 56.93 14.44 -4.40
C GLY A 69 57.79 13.67 -3.40
N THR A 70 57.26 12.55 -2.96
CA THR A 70 57.78 11.69 -1.88
C THR A 70 57.90 10.23 -2.31
N PHE A 71 57.69 9.93 -3.60
CA PHE A 71 57.85 8.60 -4.14
C PHE A 71 59.29 8.08 -4.01
N ALA A 72 59.40 6.77 -3.74
CA ALA A 72 60.63 6.04 -4.01
C ALA A 72 60.77 5.78 -5.52
N ALA A 73 61.99 5.50 -5.97
CA ALA A 73 62.19 5.08 -7.35
C ALA A 73 61.51 3.71 -7.58
N GLY A 74 60.67 3.61 -8.61
CA GLY A 74 59.89 2.40 -8.89
C GLY A 74 58.78 2.61 -9.92
N THR A 75 58.11 1.53 -10.28
CA THR A 75 56.94 1.56 -11.16
C THR A 75 55.66 1.50 -10.33
N PHE A 76 54.71 2.36 -10.62
CA PHE A 76 53.44 2.48 -9.93
C PHE A 76 52.29 2.45 -10.92
N PHE A 77 51.14 2.00 -10.43
CA PHE A 77 49.91 1.79 -11.21
C PHE A 77 48.78 2.58 -10.57
N TRP A 78 47.87 3.14 -11.38
CA TRP A 78 46.73 3.90 -10.89
C TRP A 78 45.43 3.55 -11.61
N LYS A 79 44.34 3.62 -10.84
CA LYS A 79 42.96 3.58 -11.32
C LYS A 79 42.11 4.63 -10.63
N VAL A 80 41.08 5.09 -11.32
CA VAL A 80 40.07 6.02 -10.80
C VAL A 80 38.69 5.40 -10.89
N THR A 81 37.88 5.61 -9.88
CA THR A 81 36.46 5.24 -9.87
C THR A 81 35.60 6.46 -9.63
N ALA A 82 34.37 6.41 -10.11
CA ALA A 82 33.33 7.38 -9.77
C ALA A 82 32.42 6.80 -8.68
N VAL A 83 32.00 7.63 -7.73
CA VAL A 83 31.04 7.25 -6.69
C VAL A 83 29.78 8.09 -6.85
N THR A 84 28.64 7.42 -6.80
CA THR A 84 27.31 8.03 -6.81
C THR A 84 26.60 7.79 -5.47
N GLY A 85 25.38 8.31 -5.34
CA GLY A 85 24.54 8.01 -4.18
C GLY A 85 24.14 6.53 -4.04
N TYR A 86 24.42 5.70 -5.05
CA TYR A 86 24.01 4.29 -5.10
C TYR A 86 25.18 3.31 -5.05
N GLY A 87 26.42 3.77 -5.23
CA GLY A 87 27.61 2.91 -5.19
C GLY A 87 28.79 3.48 -5.96
N GLU A 88 29.81 2.65 -6.15
CA GLU A 88 31.05 2.99 -6.85
C GLU A 88 31.13 2.22 -8.19
N THR A 89 31.67 2.85 -9.22
CA THR A 89 31.93 2.18 -10.50
C THR A 89 33.00 1.10 -10.34
N ASP A 90 33.12 0.24 -11.34
CA ASP A 90 34.37 -0.48 -11.56
C ASP A 90 35.53 0.50 -11.81
N GLY A 91 36.77 0.00 -11.64
CA GLY A 91 37.97 0.77 -11.90
C GLY A 91 38.08 1.22 -13.36
N SER A 92 38.63 2.42 -13.58
CA SER A 92 39.06 2.87 -14.91
C SER A 92 40.02 1.89 -15.58
N ASN A 93 40.39 2.19 -16.83
CA ASN A 93 41.63 1.68 -17.38
C ASN A 93 42.80 2.02 -16.43
N GLU A 94 43.75 1.10 -16.34
CA GLU A 94 44.97 1.27 -15.56
C GLU A 94 45.95 2.15 -16.32
N ILE A 95 46.61 3.08 -15.61
CA ILE A 95 47.79 3.79 -16.12
C ILE A 95 49.02 3.38 -15.29
N THR A 96 50.20 3.43 -15.91
CA THR A 96 51.46 3.01 -15.29
C THR A 96 52.54 4.06 -15.54
N ALA A 97 53.36 4.35 -14.54
CA ALA A 97 54.51 5.25 -14.69
C ALA A 97 55.69 4.75 -13.87
N THR A 98 56.89 4.93 -14.42
CA THR A 98 58.15 4.67 -13.69
C THR A 98 58.69 5.98 -13.16
N LEU A 99 58.69 6.11 -11.83
CA LEU A 99 59.10 7.31 -11.13
C LEU A 99 60.53 7.18 -10.63
N VAL A 100 61.26 8.30 -10.64
CA VAL A 100 62.50 8.46 -9.88
C VAL A 100 62.16 8.87 -8.44
N ALA A 101 63.16 8.80 -7.54
CA ALA A 101 62.98 9.29 -6.18
C ALA A 101 62.53 10.76 -6.18
N THR A 102 61.54 11.09 -5.34
CA THR A 102 60.89 12.41 -5.25
C THR A 102 60.04 12.83 -6.45
N GLY A 103 59.76 11.92 -7.39
CA GLY A 103 58.91 12.21 -8.54
C GLY A 103 57.42 12.43 -8.20
N THR A 104 56.64 12.86 -9.19
CA THR A 104 55.17 12.98 -9.12
C THR A 104 54.53 12.49 -10.42
N GLN A 105 53.26 12.11 -10.35
CA GLN A 105 52.50 11.68 -11.53
C GLN A 105 51.20 12.48 -11.67
N ALA A 106 51.07 13.23 -12.76
CA ALA A 106 49.81 13.89 -13.13
C ALA A 106 48.87 12.92 -13.87
N MET A 107 47.57 13.09 -13.67
CA MET A 107 46.53 12.30 -14.35
C MET A 107 45.22 13.11 -14.47
N SER A 108 44.40 12.78 -15.45
CA SER A 108 43.08 13.39 -15.66
C SER A 108 42.06 12.39 -16.20
N TRP A 109 40.78 12.71 -16.06
CA TRP A 109 39.66 11.91 -16.57
C TRP A 109 38.50 12.83 -17.00
N ALA A 110 37.58 12.30 -17.79
CA ALA A 110 36.35 13.01 -18.13
C ALA A 110 35.33 12.94 -16.98
N ASP A 111 34.44 13.93 -16.91
CA ASP A 111 33.35 13.90 -15.92
C ASP A 111 32.40 12.73 -16.18
N VAL A 112 31.91 12.14 -15.09
CA VAL A 112 30.98 11.00 -15.13
C VAL A 112 29.63 11.49 -14.62
N ALA A 113 28.62 11.51 -15.49
CA ALA A 113 27.29 12.00 -15.14
C ALA A 113 26.72 11.22 -13.94
N GLY A 114 26.31 11.95 -12.89
CA GLY A 114 25.79 11.37 -11.65
C GLY A 114 26.86 11.09 -10.57
N ALA A 115 28.15 11.28 -10.87
CA ALA A 115 29.20 11.19 -9.87
C ALA A 115 29.10 12.32 -8.84
N GLN A 116 29.15 11.94 -7.56
CA GLN A 116 29.23 12.87 -6.43
C GLN A 116 30.67 13.11 -6.00
N LEU A 117 31.55 12.13 -6.25
CA LEU A 117 32.98 12.20 -5.97
C LEU A 117 33.75 11.15 -6.81
N PHE A 118 35.08 11.27 -6.83
CA PHE A 118 36.00 10.32 -7.44
C PHE A 118 36.99 9.78 -6.40
N ARG A 119 37.39 8.51 -6.54
CA ARG A 119 38.45 7.90 -5.73
C ARG A 119 39.63 7.53 -6.61
N VAL A 120 40.84 7.84 -6.16
CA VAL A 120 42.08 7.51 -6.87
C VAL A 120 42.81 6.44 -6.09
N TYR A 121 43.06 5.31 -6.75
CA TYR A 121 43.77 4.17 -6.19
C TYR A 121 45.16 4.05 -6.82
N ARG A 122 46.10 3.53 -6.05
CA ARG A 122 47.49 3.28 -6.45
C ARG A 122 47.92 1.88 -6.05
N GLY A 123 48.77 1.25 -6.87
CA GLY A 123 49.44 -0.01 -6.58
C GLY A 123 50.91 -0.01 -7.02
N ILE A 124 51.64 -1.05 -6.62
CA ILE A 124 53.03 -1.33 -7.03
C ILE A 124 53.15 -2.51 -8.01
N ALA A 125 52.02 -3.10 -8.39
CA ALA A 125 51.91 -4.18 -9.37
C ALA A 125 50.64 -3.98 -10.21
N ALA A 126 50.68 -4.42 -11.46
CA ALA A 126 49.55 -4.34 -12.38
C ALA A 126 48.33 -5.09 -11.82
N GLY A 127 47.15 -4.48 -11.90
CA GLY A 127 45.90 -5.04 -11.39
C GLY A 127 45.77 -5.08 -9.87
N ALA A 128 46.73 -4.49 -9.13
CA ALA A 128 46.80 -4.56 -7.67
C ALA A 128 46.87 -3.18 -7.02
N GLU A 129 45.98 -2.26 -7.43
CA GLU A 129 45.82 -0.98 -6.74
C GLU A 129 45.10 -1.18 -5.40
N ASP A 130 45.89 -1.33 -4.34
CA ASP A 130 45.46 -1.66 -2.98
C ASP A 130 45.51 -0.45 -2.01
N THR A 131 45.86 0.73 -2.53
CA THR A 131 45.99 1.96 -1.76
C THR A 131 45.05 3.04 -2.29
N LEU A 132 44.06 3.46 -1.50
CA LEU A 132 43.27 4.67 -1.76
C LEU A 132 44.11 5.90 -1.40
N VAL A 133 44.53 6.65 -2.42
CA VAL A 133 45.40 7.83 -2.27
C VAL A 133 44.58 9.06 -1.90
N THR A 134 43.43 9.27 -2.54
CA THR A 134 42.58 10.44 -2.28
C THR A 134 41.13 10.22 -2.70
N THR A 135 40.25 11.06 -2.17
CA THR A 135 38.84 11.20 -2.56
C THR A 135 38.59 12.65 -2.95
N LEU A 136 38.14 12.88 -4.19
CA LEU A 136 37.99 14.21 -4.78
C LEU A 136 36.50 14.51 -5.02
N PRO A 137 36.00 15.71 -4.73
CA PRO A 137 34.60 16.05 -4.98
C PRO A 137 34.28 16.08 -6.48
N ALA A 138 33.00 15.96 -6.84
CA ALA A 138 32.53 16.14 -8.20
C ALA A 138 33.05 17.45 -8.83
N GLY A 139 33.31 17.42 -10.14
CA GLY A 139 33.91 18.54 -10.88
C GLY A 139 35.45 18.66 -10.76
N THR A 140 36.10 17.90 -9.88
CA THR A 140 37.57 17.76 -9.89
C THR A 140 37.96 16.62 -10.82
N LEU A 141 38.54 16.96 -11.98
CA LEU A 141 38.78 16.03 -13.09
C LEU A 141 40.28 15.77 -13.37
N SER A 142 41.13 16.18 -12.44
CA SER A 142 42.57 15.95 -12.51
C SER A 142 43.16 15.82 -11.11
N PHE A 143 44.28 15.10 -11.03
CA PHE A 143 45.01 14.87 -9.79
C PHE A 143 46.51 14.75 -10.08
N ILE A 144 47.34 15.21 -9.15
CA ILE A 144 48.78 14.99 -9.17
C ILE A 144 49.12 14.18 -7.92
N ASP A 145 49.51 12.93 -8.12
CA ASP A 145 50.00 12.09 -7.03
C ASP A 145 51.42 12.51 -6.69
N THR A 146 51.62 12.98 -5.45
CA THR A 146 52.91 13.39 -4.91
C THR A 146 53.54 12.32 -4.01
N GLY A 147 52.97 11.11 -3.96
CA GLY A 147 53.48 10.00 -3.16
C GLY A 147 52.98 10.00 -1.72
N ALA A 148 51.94 10.78 -1.43
CA ALA A 148 51.33 10.83 -0.10
C ALA A 148 50.95 9.41 0.39
N ALA A 149 51.06 9.21 1.71
CA ALA A 149 50.61 7.99 2.35
C ALA A 149 49.08 7.90 2.20
N GLY A 150 48.62 6.96 1.38
CA GLY A 150 47.20 6.65 1.25
C GLY A 150 46.71 5.75 2.39
N THR A 151 45.50 5.24 2.24
CA THR A 151 44.91 4.25 3.14
C THR A 151 44.69 2.93 2.40
N PRO A 152 44.69 1.77 3.09
CA PRO A 152 44.36 0.52 2.43
C PRO A 152 42.95 0.57 1.80
N GLY A 153 42.83 0.19 0.53
CA GLY A 153 41.57 0.18 -0.20
C GLY A 153 41.70 -0.50 -1.56
N THR A 154 40.79 -1.40 -1.88
CA THR A 154 40.81 -2.17 -3.14
C THR A 154 39.86 -1.58 -4.16
N VAL A 155 40.29 -1.52 -5.43
CA VAL A 155 39.45 -1.10 -6.55
C VAL A 155 38.28 -2.09 -6.75
N PRO A 156 37.02 -1.63 -6.86
CA PRO A 156 35.90 -2.48 -7.21
C PRO A 156 36.07 -3.12 -8.59
N THR A 157 35.80 -4.43 -8.67
CA THR A 157 35.82 -5.21 -9.93
C THR A 157 34.45 -5.31 -10.61
N VAL A 158 33.41 -4.81 -9.94
CA VAL A 158 32.04 -4.73 -10.46
C VAL A 158 31.46 -3.36 -10.15
N SER A 159 30.84 -2.73 -11.15
CA SER A 159 30.15 -1.46 -10.95
C SER A 159 28.89 -1.66 -10.11
N ARG A 160 28.77 -0.90 -9.04
CA ARG A 160 27.54 -0.73 -8.25
C ARG A 160 27.01 0.70 -8.35
N ALA A 161 27.61 1.54 -9.18
CA ALA A 161 27.18 2.90 -9.44
C ALA A 161 25.96 2.90 -10.38
N GLY A 162 24.77 3.10 -9.81
CA GLY A 162 23.54 3.34 -10.57
C GLY A 162 23.31 4.83 -10.83
N ASN A 163 22.67 5.15 -11.97
CA ASN A 163 22.08 6.46 -12.25
C ASN A 163 20.60 6.43 -11.86
N VAL A 164 20.11 7.38 -11.06
CA VAL A 164 18.66 7.58 -10.83
C VAL A 164 18.41 9.09 -10.92
N PRO A 165 17.51 9.54 -11.80
CA PRO A 165 16.08 9.49 -11.47
C PRO A 165 15.20 9.09 -12.67
N ALA A 166 15.01 7.79 -12.89
CA ALA A 166 13.74 7.35 -13.45
C ALA A 166 12.75 7.41 -12.30
N GLY A 167 11.70 8.24 -12.43
CA GLY A 167 10.72 8.46 -11.38
C GLY A 167 10.36 7.15 -10.71
N VAL A 168 10.28 7.18 -9.38
CA VAL A 168 9.78 6.07 -8.59
C VAL A 168 8.43 5.68 -9.19
N LYS A 169 8.44 4.69 -10.08
CA LYS A 169 7.30 3.84 -10.30
C LYS A 169 7.41 2.89 -9.13
N THR A 170 6.90 3.33 -7.99
CA THR A 170 6.38 2.35 -7.06
C THR A 170 5.42 1.54 -7.93
N PHE A 171 5.67 0.25 -8.06
CA PHE A 171 4.54 -0.65 -8.06
C PHE A 171 3.96 -0.56 -6.65
N ASP A 172 3.36 0.59 -6.32
CA ASP A 172 2.17 0.50 -5.51
C ASP A 172 1.31 -0.45 -6.32
N MET A 173 0.85 -1.53 -5.68
CA MET A 173 -0.36 -2.16 -6.18
C MET A 173 -1.31 -1.02 -6.55
N LEU A 174 -2.04 -1.13 -7.66
CA LEU A 174 -3.17 -0.24 -7.93
C LEU A 174 -4.02 -0.15 -6.64
N GLY A 175 -3.82 0.92 -5.85
CA GLY A 175 -4.27 1.05 -4.47
C GLY A 175 -3.46 0.27 -3.41
N THR A 176 -2.97 0.97 -2.38
CA THR A 176 -2.91 0.37 -1.04
C THR A 176 -4.36 0.14 -0.59
N ASN A 177 -4.89 -1.05 -0.84
CA ASN A 177 -6.24 -1.35 -0.39
C ASN A 177 -6.20 -1.46 1.14
N THR A 178 -6.90 -0.57 1.84
CA THR A 178 -7.20 -0.72 3.27
C THR A 178 -7.89 -2.06 3.45
N THR A 179 -7.15 -3.06 3.91
CA THR A 179 -7.66 -4.42 4.10
C THR A 179 -7.90 -4.63 5.58
N ALA A 180 -9.16 -4.80 5.97
CA ALA A 180 -9.52 -5.11 7.35
C ALA A 180 -9.99 -6.56 7.44
N LEU A 181 -9.43 -7.30 8.41
CA LEU A 181 -9.92 -8.60 8.83
C LEU A 181 -10.91 -8.41 9.97
N PHE A 182 -12.07 -9.06 9.88
CA PHE A 182 -13.04 -9.08 10.97
C PHE A 182 -13.84 -10.39 10.98
N GLN A 183 -14.41 -10.68 12.14
CA GLN A 183 -15.32 -11.81 12.33
C GLN A 183 -16.70 -11.29 12.72
N THR A 184 -17.73 -11.96 12.23
CA THR A 184 -19.11 -11.78 12.69
C THR A 184 -19.63 -13.09 13.25
N TYR A 185 -20.40 -13.01 14.32
CA TYR A 185 -20.98 -14.17 14.97
C TYR A 185 -22.40 -13.90 15.43
N ARG A 186 -23.19 -14.97 15.56
CA ARG A 186 -24.50 -14.93 16.20
C ARG A 186 -24.64 -16.16 17.08
N GLY A 187 -24.93 -15.93 18.35
CA GLY A 187 -25.29 -16.96 19.31
C GLY A 187 -26.81 -17.06 19.46
N LEU A 188 -27.29 -18.26 19.75
CA LEU A 188 -28.68 -18.49 20.17
C LEU A 188 -28.71 -19.52 21.29
N ASP A 189 -29.68 -19.36 22.18
CA ASP A 189 -29.92 -20.23 23.30
C ASP A 189 -31.39 -20.67 23.27
N ALA A 190 -31.62 -21.96 23.05
CA ALA A 190 -32.94 -22.56 22.88
C ALA A 190 -33.19 -23.71 23.87
N PRO A 191 -34.42 -23.84 24.40
CA PRO A 191 -34.80 -25.01 25.20
C PRO A 191 -34.88 -26.26 24.32
N VAL A 192 -34.21 -27.34 24.73
CA VAL A 192 -34.14 -28.61 23.98
C VAL A 192 -35.52 -29.29 23.86
N LEU A 193 -36.40 -29.06 24.83
CA LEU A 193 -37.72 -29.69 24.94
C LEU A 193 -38.67 -29.38 23.77
N LEU A 194 -38.42 -28.32 23.00
CA LEU A 194 -39.29 -27.95 21.87
C LEU A 194 -38.94 -28.70 20.57
N GLY A 195 -37.93 -29.58 20.57
CA GLY A 195 -37.50 -30.32 19.38
C GLY A 195 -36.98 -29.41 18.26
N GLN A 196 -36.57 -28.18 18.61
CA GLN A 196 -36.03 -27.22 17.66
C GLN A 196 -34.55 -27.50 17.44
N ASP A 197 -34.15 -27.56 16.17
CA ASP A 197 -32.75 -27.65 15.77
C ASP A 197 -32.07 -26.29 16.00
N ALA A 198 -31.34 -26.18 17.11
CA ALA A 198 -30.65 -24.95 17.50
C ALA A 198 -29.59 -24.52 16.48
N GLU A 199 -28.96 -25.48 15.78
CA GLU A 199 -27.97 -25.22 14.73
C GLU A 199 -28.62 -24.59 13.50
N ALA A 200 -29.71 -25.19 13.02
CA ALA A 200 -30.47 -24.64 11.90
C ALA A 200 -31.03 -23.25 12.22
N LEU A 201 -31.53 -23.05 13.44
CA LEU A 201 -32.10 -21.78 13.88
C LEU A 201 -31.03 -20.67 14.01
N VAL A 202 -29.86 -20.98 14.58
CA VAL A 202 -28.78 -19.98 14.69
C VAL A 202 -28.21 -19.64 13.32
N LYS A 203 -28.08 -20.63 12.42
CA LYS A 203 -27.60 -20.41 11.07
C LYS A 203 -28.55 -19.53 10.26
N ASP A 204 -29.84 -19.83 10.27
CA ASP A 204 -30.87 -19.04 9.60
C ASP A 204 -30.94 -17.60 10.16
N ALA A 205 -30.78 -17.45 11.48
CA ALA A 205 -30.69 -16.13 12.11
C ALA A 205 -29.40 -15.39 11.73
N TYR A 206 -28.28 -16.09 11.60
CA TYR A 206 -27.00 -15.54 11.14
C TYR A 206 -27.12 -15.04 9.70
N ASP A 207 -27.59 -15.90 8.78
CA ASP A 207 -27.72 -15.61 7.35
C ASP A 207 -28.64 -14.41 7.06
N ARG A 208 -29.59 -14.11 7.96
CA ARG A 208 -30.44 -12.90 7.91
C ARG A 208 -29.77 -11.62 8.41
N GLY A 209 -28.89 -11.73 9.40
CA GLY A 209 -28.23 -10.58 10.04
C GLY A 209 -26.84 -10.28 9.49
N GLU A 210 -26.30 -11.19 8.68
CA GLU A 210 -24.97 -11.12 8.09
C GLU A 210 -24.75 -9.79 7.37
N ASP A 211 -25.67 -9.43 6.46
CA ASP A 211 -25.54 -8.22 5.63
C ASP A 211 -25.36 -6.96 6.49
N TRP A 212 -26.19 -6.81 7.53
CA TRP A 212 -26.08 -5.68 8.47
C TRP A 212 -24.75 -5.67 9.24
N ALA A 213 -24.32 -6.83 9.74
CA ALA A 213 -23.10 -6.95 10.53
C ALA A 213 -21.85 -6.67 9.68
N VAL A 214 -21.81 -7.19 8.46
CA VAL A 214 -20.73 -6.99 7.49
C VAL A 214 -20.65 -5.52 7.07
N GLU A 215 -21.78 -4.91 6.71
CA GLU A 215 -21.83 -3.48 6.32
C GLU A 215 -21.38 -2.57 7.47
N ARG A 216 -21.77 -2.86 8.71
CA ARG A 216 -21.33 -2.11 9.90
C ARG A 216 -19.81 -2.18 10.08
N LYS A 217 -19.22 -3.36 9.91
CA LYS A 217 -17.78 -3.58 10.04
C LYS A 217 -17.01 -2.98 8.86
N LEU A 218 -17.54 -3.08 7.65
CA LEU A 218 -17.01 -2.43 6.47
C LEU A 218 -16.91 -0.91 6.69
N GLN A 219 -18.01 -0.27 7.13
CA GLN A 219 -17.99 1.16 7.41
C GLN A 219 -16.92 1.52 8.46
N THR A 220 -16.95 0.85 9.62
CA THR A 220 -16.13 1.24 10.76
C THR A 220 -14.64 0.90 10.61
N LEU A 221 -14.30 -0.21 9.97
CA LEU A 221 -12.92 -0.70 9.87
C LEU A 221 -12.25 -0.37 8.55
N VAL A 222 -13.01 -0.16 7.47
CA VAL A 222 -12.46 0.07 6.13
C VAL A 222 -12.75 1.49 5.67
N LEU A 223 -14.01 1.91 5.67
CA LEU A 223 -14.38 3.19 5.08
C LEU A 223 -13.99 4.38 5.95
N ASN A 224 -14.37 4.40 7.24
CA ASN A 224 -14.12 5.54 8.13
C ASN A 224 -12.62 5.89 8.28
N PRO A 225 -11.68 4.93 8.38
CA PRO A 225 -10.26 5.25 8.45
C PRO A 225 -9.65 5.70 7.11
N ALA A 226 -10.21 5.26 5.98
CA ALA A 226 -9.68 5.53 4.65
C ALA A 226 -10.34 6.73 3.95
N ALA A 227 -11.54 7.14 4.38
CA ALA A 227 -12.34 8.14 3.72
C ALA A 227 -11.75 9.54 3.84
N VAL A 228 -11.60 10.21 2.70
CA VAL A 228 -11.41 11.67 2.65
C VAL A 228 -12.76 12.36 2.89
N ASP A 229 -12.83 13.25 3.88
CA ASP A 229 -14.01 14.10 4.10
C ASP A 229 -14.03 15.23 3.07
N LEU A 230 -15.02 15.21 2.18
CA LEU A 230 -15.25 16.22 1.15
C LEU A 230 -16.23 17.32 1.59
N THR A 231 -16.66 17.31 2.85
CA THR A 231 -17.56 18.33 3.39
C THR A 231 -16.86 19.70 3.35
N PRO A 232 -17.37 20.69 2.60
CA PRO A 232 -16.66 21.96 2.40
C PRO A 232 -16.32 22.71 3.69
N VAL A 233 -17.19 22.58 4.69
CA VAL A 233 -16.96 23.05 6.05
C VAL A 233 -17.08 21.84 6.98
N PRO A 234 -15.96 21.33 7.53
CA PRO A 234 -15.99 20.15 8.38
C PRO A 234 -17.06 20.22 9.48
N GLY A 235 -17.86 19.17 9.61
CA GLY A 235 -18.95 19.09 10.59
C GLY A 235 -20.22 19.86 10.24
N THR A 236 -20.24 20.66 9.16
CA THR A 236 -21.45 21.34 8.67
C THR A 236 -22.06 20.56 7.51
N PRO A 237 -23.25 19.98 7.66
CA PRO A 237 -23.87 19.18 6.60
C PRO A 237 -24.12 19.98 5.33
N VAL A 238 -23.87 19.35 4.18
CA VAL A 238 -24.24 19.88 2.87
C VAL A 238 -25.74 19.68 2.67
N THR A 239 -26.45 20.79 2.46
CA THR A 239 -27.92 20.82 2.28
C THR A 239 -28.34 20.80 0.81
N SER A 240 -27.42 21.13 -0.10
CA SER A 240 -27.64 20.98 -1.55
C SER A 240 -27.23 19.58 -2.00
N PHE A 241 -28.20 18.68 -2.14
CA PHE A 241 -27.95 17.27 -2.42
C PHE A 241 -27.27 17.01 -3.78
N ARG A 242 -27.62 17.80 -4.81
CA ARG A 242 -26.95 17.74 -6.12
C ARG A 242 -25.49 18.18 -6.02
N TYR A 243 -25.20 19.16 -5.17
CA TYR A 243 -23.83 19.60 -4.94
C TYR A 243 -23.03 18.54 -4.18
N ALA A 244 -23.61 17.91 -3.16
CA ALA A 244 -22.99 16.82 -2.43
C ALA A 244 -22.61 15.64 -3.35
N LEU A 245 -23.54 15.20 -4.21
CA LEU A 245 -23.25 14.16 -5.22
C LEU A 245 -22.19 14.61 -6.23
N GLY A 246 -22.26 15.86 -6.68
CA GLY A 246 -21.25 16.44 -7.57
C GLY A 246 -19.84 16.42 -6.98
N LEU A 247 -19.68 16.71 -5.68
CA LEU A 247 -18.40 16.62 -4.98
C LEU A 247 -17.86 15.19 -4.97
N LEU A 248 -18.71 14.22 -4.60
CA LEU A 248 -18.34 12.81 -4.58
C LEU A 248 -17.93 12.30 -5.97
N GLU A 249 -18.79 12.52 -6.98
CA GLU A 249 -18.58 12.02 -8.33
C GLU A 249 -17.39 12.70 -9.01
N GLN A 250 -17.17 14.01 -8.79
CA GLN A 250 -15.98 14.70 -9.28
C GLN A 250 -14.71 14.10 -8.66
N TYR A 251 -14.69 13.89 -7.34
CA TYR A 251 -13.56 13.26 -6.66
C TYR A 251 -13.25 11.87 -7.23
N ALA A 252 -14.28 11.05 -7.46
CA ALA A 252 -14.11 9.73 -8.07
C ALA A 252 -13.50 9.82 -9.49
N ARG A 253 -13.94 10.78 -10.31
CA ARG A 253 -13.42 11.00 -11.67
C ARG A 253 -11.98 11.48 -11.69
N ASP A 254 -11.58 12.27 -10.70
CA ASP A 254 -10.22 12.79 -10.59
C ASP A 254 -9.24 11.74 -10.03
N THR A 255 -9.75 10.76 -9.26
CA THR A 255 -8.91 9.78 -8.56
C THR A 255 -8.90 8.39 -9.20
N SER A 256 -9.89 8.04 -10.04
CA SER A 256 -9.98 6.71 -10.63
C SER A 256 -10.74 6.66 -11.95
N THR A 257 -10.41 5.65 -12.76
CA THR A 257 -11.14 5.31 -13.99
C THR A 257 -12.20 4.24 -13.79
N PHE A 258 -12.28 3.62 -12.61
CA PHE A 258 -13.26 2.57 -12.33
C PHE A 258 -14.66 3.14 -12.09
N ALA A 259 -15.69 2.31 -12.26
CA ALA A 259 -17.06 2.68 -11.96
C ALA A 259 -17.22 2.86 -10.45
N PRO A 260 -17.55 4.08 -9.96
CA PRO A 260 -17.70 4.31 -8.54
C PRO A 260 -19.00 3.71 -8.00
N LEU A 261 -19.01 3.43 -6.69
CA LEU A 261 -20.19 3.03 -5.94
C LEU A 261 -20.48 4.07 -4.86
N ILE A 262 -21.69 4.62 -4.87
CA ILE A 262 -22.19 5.45 -3.78
C ILE A 262 -22.88 4.56 -2.77
N SER A 263 -22.60 4.76 -1.47
CA SER A 263 -23.27 4.00 -0.42
C SER A 263 -23.56 4.85 0.81
N GLY A 264 -24.65 4.54 1.50
CA GLY A 264 -25.06 5.24 2.70
C GLY A 264 -26.14 4.48 3.45
N ASN A 265 -26.38 4.88 4.70
CA ASN A 265 -27.55 4.38 5.42
C ASN A 265 -28.84 4.91 4.79
N ALA A 266 -29.99 4.39 5.24
CA ALA A 266 -31.30 4.79 4.71
C ALA A 266 -31.54 6.30 4.77
N LEU A 267 -31.10 6.97 5.84
CA LEU A 267 -31.24 8.41 5.97
C LEU A 267 -30.39 9.15 4.92
N ALA A 268 -29.14 8.75 4.71
CA ALA A 268 -28.24 9.37 3.73
C ALA A 268 -28.81 9.31 2.31
N LEU A 269 -29.33 8.15 1.90
CA LEU A 269 -29.94 8.00 0.58
C LEU A 269 -31.27 8.73 0.45
N LEU A 270 -32.09 8.75 1.51
CA LEU A 270 -33.34 9.50 1.52
C LEU A 270 -33.10 11.00 1.38
N LEU A 271 -32.06 11.53 2.04
CA LEU A 271 -31.68 12.94 1.92
C LEU A 271 -31.33 13.31 0.48
N VAL A 272 -30.76 12.40 -0.31
CA VAL A 272 -30.39 12.68 -1.70
C VAL A 272 -31.38 12.14 -2.74
N GLU A 273 -32.57 11.65 -2.34
CA GLU A 273 -33.46 10.90 -3.22
C GLU A 273 -33.81 11.65 -4.52
N GLN A 274 -33.98 12.97 -4.46
CA GLN A 274 -34.40 13.81 -5.58
C GLN A 274 -33.33 13.91 -6.69
N ALA A 275 -32.12 13.45 -6.40
CA ALA A 275 -31.01 13.38 -7.34
C ALA A 275 -30.70 11.93 -7.76
N LEU A 276 -31.52 10.97 -7.33
CA LEU A 276 -31.43 9.55 -7.70
C LEU A 276 -32.52 9.18 -8.71
N ASP A 277 -32.14 8.40 -9.70
CA ASP A 277 -33.01 7.72 -10.66
C ASP A 277 -33.28 6.30 -10.16
N TRP A 278 -34.53 6.03 -9.78
CA TRP A 278 -34.97 4.76 -9.23
C TRP A 278 -35.39 3.81 -10.34
N LYS A 279 -34.44 3.36 -11.16
CA LYS A 279 -34.68 2.36 -12.21
C LYS A 279 -34.36 0.97 -11.70
N ALA A 280 -35.38 0.14 -11.51
CA ALA A 280 -35.15 -1.26 -11.19
C ALA A 280 -34.21 -1.92 -12.24
N PRO A 281 -33.17 -2.69 -11.83
CA PRO A 281 -32.89 -3.12 -10.46
C PRO A 281 -31.95 -2.22 -9.64
N ASN A 282 -31.42 -1.12 -10.18
CA ASN A 282 -30.33 -0.35 -9.57
C ASN A 282 -30.73 1.10 -9.29
N ILE A 283 -30.45 1.58 -8.08
CA ILE A 283 -30.54 3.02 -7.78
C ILE A 283 -29.31 3.68 -8.41
N GLN A 284 -29.50 4.73 -9.19
CA GLN A 284 -28.38 5.43 -9.84
C GLN A 284 -28.50 6.95 -9.68
N THR A 285 -27.39 7.67 -9.79
CA THR A 285 -27.41 9.13 -9.93
C THR A 285 -27.82 9.52 -11.36
N ILE A 286 -28.10 10.81 -11.57
CA ILE A 286 -28.34 11.36 -12.92
C ILE A 286 -27.13 11.17 -13.85
N LEU A 287 -25.91 11.03 -13.30
CA LEU A 287 -24.70 10.75 -14.07
C LEU A 287 -24.43 9.25 -14.29
N GLY A 288 -25.34 8.38 -13.85
CA GLY A 288 -25.26 6.93 -14.02
C GLY A 288 -24.40 6.21 -12.98
N THR A 289 -23.96 6.88 -11.92
CA THR A 289 -23.22 6.25 -10.82
C THR A 289 -24.17 5.39 -10.00
N THR A 290 -23.80 4.14 -9.71
CA THR A 290 -24.65 3.24 -8.92
C THR A 290 -24.63 3.64 -7.45
N ALA A 291 -25.80 3.62 -6.81
CA ALA A 291 -25.97 3.84 -5.39
C ALA A 291 -26.54 2.57 -4.73
N ALA A 292 -26.05 2.25 -3.53
CA ALA A 292 -26.46 1.10 -2.75
C ALA A 292 -26.88 1.50 -1.34
N LEU A 293 -27.96 0.88 -0.85
CA LEU A 293 -28.45 1.06 0.50
C LEU A 293 -27.67 0.15 1.45
N ALA A 294 -26.93 0.74 2.38
CA ALA A 294 -26.20 0.01 3.42
C ALA A 294 -26.93 0.13 4.76
N GLY A 295 -27.79 -0.85 5.06
CA GLY A 295 -28.56 -0.90 6.30
C GLY A 295 -27.71 -1.01 7.57
N GLY A 296 -26.47 -1.51 7.47
CA GLY A 296 -25.52 -1.61 8.58
C GLY A 296 -24.79 -0.31 8.95
N TYR A 297 -24.85 0.73 8.11
CA TYR A 297 -24.10 1.95 8.36
C TYR A 297 -24.65 2.72 9.57
N GLY A 298 -23.75 3.06 10.50
CA GLY A 298 -24.01 3.95 11.62
C GLY A 298 -23.87 5.42 11.30
N THR A 299 -23.88 6.23 12.36
CA THR A 299 -23.72 7.68 12.31
C THR A 299 -22.25 8.13 12.26
N ALA A 300 -21.29 7.22 12.46
CA ALA A 300 -19.86 7.56 12.44
C ALA A 300 -19.33 7.71 11.00
N GLY A 301 -18.51 8.73 10.80
CA GLY A 301 -17.92 9.14 9.54
C GLY A 301 -16.40 9.03 9.47
N PRO A 302 -15.79 9.69 8.47
CA PRO A 302 -14.34 9.91 8.42
C PRO A 302 -13.78 10.39 9.76
N GLY A 303 -12.65 9.84 10.18
CA GLY A 303 -12.00 10.22 11.45
C GLY A 303 -12.86 9.95 12.71
N ALA A 304 -13.82 9.03 12.64
CA ALA A 304 -14.79 8.71 13.69
C ALA A 304 -15.72 9.87 14.08
N LEU A 305 -15.90 10.87 13.20
CA LEU A 305 -16.82 11.99 13.42
C LEU A 305 -18.28 11.51 13.40
N THR A 306 -19.03 11.79 14.46
CA THR A 306 -20.45 11.43 14.53
C THR A 306 -21.29 12.46 13.78
N ALA A 307 -22.11 12.01 12.83
CA ALA A 307 -23.07 12.85 12.13
C ALA A 307 -24.06 13.49 13.12
N PRO A 308 -24.31 14.81 13.04
CA PRO A 308 -25.34 15.47 13.83
C PRO A 308 -26.74 14.89 13.57
N ALA A 309 -27.67 15.15 14.48
CA ALA A 309 -29.08 14.76 14.28
C ALA A 309 -29.62 15.37 12.97
N GLY A 310 -30.41 14.59 12.22
CA GLY A 310 -30.93 15.00 10.91
C GLY A 310 -29.89 14.97 9.78
N SER A 311 -28.67 14.50 10.05
CA SER A 311 -27.60 14.38 9.07
C SER A 311 -27.09 12.94 8.98
N ALA A 312 -26.45 12.61 7.87
CA ALA A 312 -25.86 11.30 7.64
C ALA A 312 -24.65 11.39 6.70
N TRP A 313 -23.75 10.42 6.80
CA TRP A 313 -22.61 10.30 5.92
C TRP A 313 -22.99 9.53 4.65
N LEU A 314 -22.65 10.10 3.50
CA LEU A 314 -22.74 9.46 2.20
C LEU A 314 -21.33 9.20 1.67
N TYR A 315 -21.05 7.97 1.26
CA TYR A 315 -19.74 7.52 0.81
C TYR A 315 -19.72 7.36 -0.71
N ILE A 316 -18.55 7.57 -1.30
CA ILE A 316 -18.21 7.10 -2.64
C ILE A 316 -16.92 6.31 -2.59
N THR A 317 -16.92 5.13 -3.20
CA THR A 317 -15.79 4.21 -3.21
C THR A 317 -15.49 3.75 -4.62
N GLY A 318 -14.27 3.26 -4.84
CA GLY A 318 -14.01 2.33 -5.93
C GLY A 318 -14.68 0.97 -5.67
N GLN A 319 -14.18 -0.06 -6.35
CA GLN A 319 -14.69 -1.41 -6.18
C GLN A 319 -14.45 -1.91 -4.76
N ILE A 320 -15.50 -2.43 -4.12
CA ILE A 320 -15.41 -3.08 -2.82
C ILE A 320 -15.31 -4.59 -3.06
N ASN A 321 -14.27 -5.20 -2.50
CA ASN A 321 -14.08 -6.65 -2.51
C ASN A 321 -14.23 -7.18 -1.09
N ILE A 322 -15.05 -8.23 -0.93
CA ILE A 322 -15.28 -8.90 0.35
C ILE A 322 -14.98 -10.37 0.16
N TRP A 323 -13.93 -10.86 0.81
CA TRP A 323 -13.63 -12.28 0.90
C TRP A 323 -14.32 -12.86 2.12
N LYS A 324 -15.17 -13.87 1.91
CA LYS A 324 -15.92 -14.55 2.97
C LYS A 324 -15.35 -15.94 3.20
N GLY A 325 -14.95 -16.23 4.42
CA GLY A 325 -14.62 -17.57 4.90
C GLY A 325 -15.86 -18.45 5.08
N PRO A 326 -15.69 -19.77 5.33
CA PRO A 326 -16.82 -20.65 5.58
C PRO A 326 -17.63 -20.19 6.80
N SER A 327 -18.94 -20.44 6.76
CA SER A 327 -19.80 -20.25 7.92
C SER A 327 -19.77 -21.51 8.78
N GLU A 328 -19.15 -21.41 9.95
CA GLU A 328 -19.03 -22.51 10.91
C GLU A 328 -20.13 -22.40 11.96
N VAL A 329 -20.74 -23.53 12.32
CA VAL A 329 -21.74 -23.63 13.38
C VAL A 329 -21.20 -24.56 14.46
N SER A 330 -21.07 -24.03 15.67
CA SER A 330 -20.55 -24.72 16.84
C SER A 330 -21.67 -24.91 17.87
N PRO A 331 -22.26 -26.12 17.98
CA PRO A 331 -23.24 -26.44 19.00
C PRO A 331 -22.58 -26.80 20.35
N ALA A 332 -23.27 -26.50 21.44
CA ALA A 332 -22.96 -26.94 22.79
C ALA A 332 -24.25 -27.26 23.55
N MET A 333 -24.28 -28.38 24.28
CA MET A 333 -25.44 -28.82 25.05
C MET A 333 -25.15 -28.73 26.55
N ASP A 334 -26.03 -28.05 27.30
CA ASP A 334 -26.03 -28.08 28.75
C ASP A 334 -27.09 -29.09 29.25
N TYR A 335 -26.59 -30.25 29.67
CA TYR A 335 -27.42 -31.35 30.18
C TYR A 335 -28.09 -31.05 31.54
N HIS A 336 -27.60 -30.08 32.31
CA HIS A 336 -28.18 -29.75 33.61
C HIS A 336 -29.43 -28.88 33.47
N THR A 337 -29.44 -27.99 32.47
CA THR A 337 -30.56 -27.07 32.20
C THR A 337 -31.41 -27.50 31.01
N ASN A 338 -31.03 -28.58 30.33
CA ASN A 338 -31.65 -29.06 29.10
C ASN A 338 -31.76 -27.95 28.03
N ARG A 339 -30.66 -27.23 27.86
CA ARG A 339 -30.52 -26.12 26.91
C ARG A 339 -29.51 -26.47 25.83
N ALA A 340 -29.83 -26.06 24.60
CA ALA A 340 -28.93 -26.10 23.47
C ALA A 340 -28.47 -24.67 23.17
N ILE A 341 -27.16 -24.48 23.16
CA ILE A 341 -26.51 -23.25 22.76
C ILE A 341 -25.86 -23.54 21.42
N ALA A 342 -26.04 -22.66 20.44
CA ALA A 342 -25.36 -22.77 19.16
C ALA A 342 -24.76 -21.41 18.79
N LEU A 343 -23.57 -21.44 18.19
CA LEU A 343 -22.86 -20.28 17.70
C LEU A 343 -22.61 -20.44 16.21
N ALA A 344 -23.07 -19.49 15.39
CA ALA A 344 -22.69 -19.39 13.99
C ALA A 344 -21.69 -18.25 13.82
N GLU A 345 -20.59 -18.48 13.10
CA GLU A 345 -19.55 -17.48 12.85
C GLU A 345 -19.02 -17.53 11.42
N SER A 346 -18.49 -16.41 10.91
CA SER A 346 -17.71 -16.37 9.68
C SER A 346 -16.64 -15.28 9.76
N SER A 347 -15.52 -15.54 9.09
CA SER A 347 -14.41 -14.58 8.95
C SER A 347 -14.51 -13.86 7.61
N TYR A 348 -14.16 -12.57 7.60
CA TYR A 348 -14.18 -11.72 6.42
C TYR A 348 -12.86 -10.97 6.28
N ALA A 349 -12.44 -10.78 5.04
CA ALA A 349 -11.54 -9.70 4.67
C ALA A 349 -12.31 -8.75 3.77
N ALA A 350 -12.19 -7.45 3.99
CA ALA A 350 -12.77 -6.45 3.11
C ALA A 350 -11.71 -5.47 2.66
N SER A 351 -11.78 -5.06 1.40
CA SER A 351 -10.90 -4.07 0.82
C SER A 351 -11.64 -3.17 -0.15
N VAL A 352 -11.17 -1.94 -0.30
CA VAL A 352 -11.67 -0.99 -1.30
C VAL A 352 -10.52 -0.63 -2.24
N GLU A 353 -10.80 -0.68 -3.54
CA GLU A 353 -9.84 -0.32 -4.57
C GLU A 353 -9.82 1.17 -4.84
N SER A 354 -8.62 1.68 -5.14
CA SER A 354 -8.33 3.05 -5.60
C SER A 354 -8.59 4.18 -4.60
N PHE A 355 -9.82 4.38 -4.15
CA PHE A 355 -10.19 5.56 -3.34
C PHE A 355 -11.39 5.29 -2.42
N THR A 356 -11.50 6.12 -1.38
CA THR A 356 -12.68 6.23 -0.52
C THR A 356 -12.85 7.68 -0.12
N ALA A 357 -14.05 8.24 -0.30
CA ALA A 357 -14.39 9.57 0.15
C ALA A 357 -15.81 9.59 0.73
N ALA A 358 -16.10 10.59 1.55
CA ALA A 358 -17.42 10.78 2.13
C ALA A 358 -17.79 12.26 2.20
N VAL A 359 -19.08 12.53 2.24
CA VAL A 359 -19.63 13.87 2.46
C VAL A 359 -20.74 13.79 3.50
N LEU A 360 -20.77 14.75 4.41
CA LEU A 360 -21.86 14.88 5.38
C LEU A 360 -23.04 15.57 4.70
N VAL A 361 -24.19 14.90 4.62
CA VAL A 361 -25.45 15.47 4.09
C VAL A 361 -26.45 15.63 5.22
N GLY A 362 -27.32 16.64 5.14
CA GLY A 362 -28.33 16.88 6.18
C GLY A 362 -29.40 17.87 5.74
N THR A 363 -30.45 17.98 6.56
CA THR A 363 -31.47 19.02 6.42
C THR A 363 -30.96 20.35 7.00
N ILE A 364 -31.43 21.47 6.43
CA ILE A 364 -31.18 22.83 6.95
C ILE A 364 -31.64 22.96 8.41
#